data_AF-A0A6P5CFU5-F1
#
_entry.id   AF-A0A6P5CFU5-F1
#
_cell.length_a   1.000
_cell.length_b   1.000
_cell.length_c   1.000
_cell.angle_alpha   90.00
_cell.angle_beta   90.00
_cell.angle_gamma   90.00
#
_symmetry.space_group_name_H-M   'P 1'
#
loop_
_entity.id
_entity.type
_entity.pdbx_description
1 polymer ?
#
loop_
_entity_poly.entity_id
_entity_poly.type
_entity_poly.pdbx_seq_one_letter_code
_entity_poly.pdbx_strand_id
1 'polypeptide(L)'
;MLYFSPYSCESCVDLLFVRGAGNCPECGTPLRKSNFRVQLFEDPTVDKEVEIRKKVLKIYNKREEDFPSLREYNDFLEEVEEIGMYLMLVLWYASLYAFIF
;
A
#
# COMPACT_ATOMS: atom_id res chain seq x y z
N MET A 1 6.13 1.61 -23.75
CA MET A 1 6.64 1.77 -22.37
C MET A 1 6.57 0.41 -21.70
N LEU A 2 7.71 -0.25 -21.51
CA LEU A 2 7.76 -1.62 -20.98
C LEU A 2 7.71 -1.57 -19.45
N TYR A 3 6.62 -2.10 -18.89
CA TYR A 3 6.42 -2.24 -17.45
C TYR A 3 7.34 -3.36 -16.93
N PHE A 4 8.53 -3.01 -16.43
CA PHE A 4 9.21 -3.93 -15.51
C PHE A 4 8.44 -3.88 -14.20
N SER A 5 7.66 -4.94 -13.95
CA SER A 5 6.78 -5.06 -12.80
C SER A 5 7.64 -5.13 -11.51
N PRO A 6 7.65 -4.11 -10.63
CA PRO A 6 8.36 -4.17 -9.34
C PRO A 6 7.81 -5.24 -8.38
N TYR A 7 6.80 -6.00 -8.81
CA TYR A 7 6.04 -7.03 -8.11
C TYR A 7 6.72 -8.42 -8.22
N SER A 8 8.05 -8.44 -8.34
CA SER A 8 8.82 -9.69 -8.43
C SER A 8 8.96 -10.34 -7.05
N CYS A 9 8.77 -11.65 -6.98
CA CYS A 9 8.93 -12.42 -5.73
C CYS A 9 10.37 -12.33 -5.19
N GLU A 10 10.59 -12.51 -3.88
CA GLU A 10 11.93 -12.41 -3.25
C GLU A 10 12.96 -13.33 -3.93
N SER A 11 12.58 -14.59 -4.18
CA SER A 11 13.41 -15.57 -4.90
C SER A 11 13.71 -15.13 -6.35
N CYS A 12 12.76 -14.47 -7.01
CA CYS A 12 12.88 -13.97 -8.38
C CYS A 12 13.89 -12.80 -8.44
N VAL A 13 13.83 -11.88 -7.48
CA VAL A 13 14.75 -10.76 -7.34
C VAL A 13 16.15 -11.26 -7.02
N ASP A 14 16.29 -12.21 -6.10
CA ASP A 14 17.58 -12.79 -5.74
C ASP A 14 18.24 -13.52 -6.92
N LEU A 15 17.48 -14.31 -7.68
CA LEU A 15 17.98 -14.93 -8.92
C LEU A 15 18.46 -13.91 -9.96
N LEU A 16 17.81 -12.74 -10.04
CA LEU A 16 18.16 -11.68 -10.97
C LEU A 16 19.53 -11.07 -10.62
N PHE A 17 19.76 -10.77 -9.33
CA PHE A 17 21.02 -10.22 -8.85
C PHE A 17 22.14 -11.27 -8.79
N VAL A 18 21.85 -12.54 -8.48
CA VAL A 18 22.84 -13.64 -8.49
C VAL A 18 23.35 -13.92 -9.91
N ARG A 19 22.48 -13.81 -10.93
CA ARG A 19 22.88 -13.90 -12.34
C ARG A 19 23.67 -12.70 -12.86
N GLY A 20 23.92 -11.69 -12.02
CA GLY A 20 24.70 -10.50 -12.37
C GLY A 20 23.91 -9.43 -13.12
N ALA A 21 22.57 -9.56 -13.21
CA ALA A 21 21.73 -8.56 -13.84
C ALA A 21 21.46 -7.41 -12.85
N GLY A 22 22.40 -6.47 -12.77
CA GLY A 22 22.18 -5.17 -12.11
C GLY A 22 21.29 -4.23 -12.93
N ASN A 23 20.94 -4.61 -14.16
CA ASN A 23 20.16 -3.81 -15.10
C ASN A 23 18.94 -4.63 -15.58
N CYS A 24 17.83 -3.95 -15.84
CA CYS A 24 16.65 -4.59 -16.42
C CYS A 24 16.99 -5.19 -17.79
N PRO A 25 16.70 -6.48 -18.05
CA PRO A 25 17.05 -7.13 -19.31
C PRO A 25 16.28 -6.60 -20.52
N GLU A 26 15.13 -5.95 -20.31
CA GLU A 26 14.32 -5.40 -21.42
C GLU A 26 14.59 -3.92 -21.71
N CYS A 27 14.89 -3.12 -20.68
CA CYS A 27 15.06 -1.67 -20.86
C CYS A 27 16.45 -1.13 -20.49
N GLY A 28 17.34 -1.98 -19.95
CA GLY A 28 18.73 -1.62 -19.62
C GLY A 28 18.90 -0.68 -18.42
N THR A 29 17.81 -0.23 -17.79
CA THR A 29 17.86 0.67 -16.64
C THR A 29 18.54 -0.01 -15.44
N PRO A 30 19.48 0.66 -14.74
CA PRO A 30 20.11 0.12 -13.55
C PRO A 30 19.08 -0.06 -12.42
N LEU A 31 18.98 -1.28 -11.91
CA LEU A 31 18.06 -1.70 -10.85
C LEU A 31 18.81 -1.73 -9.51
N ARG A 32 18.15 -1.24 -8.45
CA ARG A 32 18.65 -1.36 -7.07
C ARG A 32 17.74 -2.28 -6.29
N LYS A 33 18.31 -3.18 -5.48
CA LYS A 33 17.55 -4.10 -4.62
C LYS A 33 16.57 -3.36 -3.70
N SER A 34 16.92 -2.15 -3.26
CA SER A 34 16.06 -1.26 -2.45
C SER A 34 14.76 -0.81 -3.12
N ASN A 35 14.70 -0.85 -4.46
CA ASN A 35 13.52 -0.42 -5.21
C ASN A 35 12.48 -1.54 -5.34
N PHE A 36 12.85 -2.78 -5.01
CA PHE A 36 11.93 -3.90 -4.93
C PHE A 36 11.28 -3.90 -3.55
N ARG A 37 9.99 -3.61 -3.51
CA ARG A 37 9.16 -3.89 -2.34
C ARG A 37 8.46 -5.21 -2.56
N VAL A 38 8.66 -6.15 -1.64
CA VAL A 38 7.82 -7.35 -1.57
C VAL A 38 6.41 -6.88 -1.25
N GLN A 39 5.52 -7.00 -2.23
CA GLN A 39 4.09 -6.84 -1.99
C GLN A 39 3.58 -8.13 -1.38
N LEU A 40 2.86 -8.01 -0.26
CA LEU A 40 2.32 -9.16 0.45
C LEU A 40 1.04 -9.66 -0.22
N PHE A 41 0.38 -8.79 -0.98
CA PHE A 41 -0.83 -9.10 -1.75
C PHE A 41 -0.57 -8.92 -3.25
N GLU A 42 -1.27 -9.72 -4.06
CA GLU A 42 -1.23 -9.59 -5.53
C GLU A 42 -1.83 -8.26 -6.01
N ASP A 43 -2.73 -7.69 -5.21
CA ASP A 43 -3.37 -6.41 -5.51
C ASP A 43 -2.70 -5.25 -4.74
N PRO A 44 -2.02 -4.31 -5.44
CA PRO A 44 -1.41 -3.13 -4.82
C PRO A 44 -2.41 -2.18 -4.16
N THR A 45 -3.70 -2.28 -4.49
CA THR A 45 -4.75 -1.48 -3.85
C THR A 45 -5.01 -1.94 -2.43
N VAL A 46 -4.98 -3.26 -2.19
CA VAL A 46 -5.14 -3.87 -0.86
C VAL A 46 -3.96 -3.54 0.04
N ASP A 47 -2.73 -3.58 -0.49
CA ASP A 47 -1.54 -3.19 0.27
C ASP A 47 -1.61 -1.72 0.73
N LYS A 48 -2.06 -0.81 -0.16
CA LYS A 48 -2.29 0.60 0.19
C LYS A 48 -3.39 0.77 1.23
N GLU A 49 -4.50 0.06 1.09
CA GLU A 49 -5.61 0.07 2.05
C GLU A 49 -5.15 -0.34 3.45
N VAL A 50 -4.38 -1.43 3.56
CA VAL A 50 -3.83 -1.92 4.82
C VAL A 50 -2.87 -0.90 5.43
N GLU A 51 -2.01 -0.27 4.62
CA GLU A 51 -1.09 0.76 5.09
C GLU A 51 -1.84 2.00 5.62
N ILE A 52 -2.92 2.40 4.95
CA ILE A 52 -3.81 3.48 5.36
C ILE A 52 -4.51 3.15 6.67
N ARG A 53 -5.15 1.98 6.78
CA ARG A 53 -5.81 1.55 8.04
C ARG A 53 -4.85 1.56 9.22
N LYS A 54 -3.61 1.08 9.03
CA LYS A 54 -2.57 1.14 10.07
C LYS A 54 -2.22 2.57 10.50
N LYS A 55 -2.12 3.51 9.55
CA LYS A 55 -1.83 4.92 9.84
C LYS A 55 -2.99 5.59 10.56
N VAL A 56 -4.22 5.35 10.11
CA VAL A 56 -5.45 5.88 10.73
C VAL A 56 -5.55 5.37 12.18
N LEU A 57 -5.47 4.06 12.42
CA LEU A 57 -5.50 3.48 13.77
C LEU A 57 -4.37 4.00 14.68
N LYS A 58 -3.21 4.33 14.12
CA LYS A 58 -2.11 4.93 14.91
C LYS A 58 -2.40 6.37 15.35
N ILE A 59 -3.14 7.13 14.54
CA ILE A 59 -3.56 8.50 14.87
C ILE A 59 -4.75 8.46 15.83
N TYR A 60 -5.72 7.59 15.56
CA TYR A 60 -6.92 7.36 16.36
C TYR A 60 -6.66 6.31 17.43
N ASN A 61 -5.87 6.67 18.45
CA ASN A 61 -5.44 5.75 19.50
C ASN A 61 -6.38 5.73 20.73
N LYS A 62 -7.66 6.09 20.56
CA LYS A 62 -8.65 6.01 21.65
C LYS A 62 -9.08 4.56 21.84
N ARG A 63 -9.20 4.14 23.09
CA ARG A 63 -9.60 2.79 23.49
C ARG A 63 -11.00 2.84 24.09
N GLU A 64 -11.64 1.68 24.22
CA GLU A 64 -12.97 1.55 24.83
C GLU A 64 -13.04 2.21 26.23
N GLU A 65 -11.94 2.17 26.99
CA GLU A 65 -11.78 2.80 28.31
C GLU A 65 -11.87 4.35 28.30
N ASP A 66 -11.66 4.98 27.14
CA ASP A 66 -11.77 6.43 26.97
C ASP A 66 -13.22 6.90 26.74
N PHE A 67 -14.18 5.97 26.62
CA PHE A 67 -15.57 6.27 26.33
C PHE A 67 -16.49 5.92 27.50
N PRO A 68 -17.53 6.73 27.76
CA PRO A 68 -18.48 6.50 28.84
C PRO A 68 -19.49 5.39 28.53
N SER A 69 -19.65 4.99 27.25
CA SER A 69 -20.55 3.93 26.84
C SER A 69 -20.02 3.13 25.64
N LEU A 70 -20.40 1.86 25.59
CA LEU A 70 -20.04 0.95 24.49
C LEU A 70 -20.64 1.40 23.14
N ARG A 71 -21.74 2.16 23.18
CA ARG A 71 -22.36 2.74 21.99
C ARG A 71 -21.49 3.83 21.38
N GLU A 72 -21.00 4.76 22.20
CA GLU A 72 -20.10 5.82 21.72
C GLU A 72 -18.78 5.27 21.19
N TYR A 73 -18.28 4.18 21.77
CA TYR A 73 -17.12 3.48 21.23
C TYR A 73 -17.40 2.87 19.84
N ASN A 74 -18.57 2.23 19.64
CA ASN A 74 -18.95 1.70 18.32
C ASN A 74 -19.16 2.82 17.29
N ASP A 75 -19.80 3.92 17.67
CA ASP A 75 -19.99 5.09 16.81
C ASP A 75 -18.62 5.68 16.39
N PHE A 76 -17.67 5.76 17.32
CA PHE A 76 -16.29 6.15 17.02
C PHE A 76 -15.57 5.19 16.06
N LEU A 77 -15.75 3.87 16.23
CA LEU A 77 -15.17 2.89 15.30
C LEU A 77 -15.74 3.05 13.89
N GLU A 78 -17.05 3.31 13.77
CA GLU A 78 -17.72 3.56 12.49
C GLU A 78 -17.19 4.84 11.82
N GLU A 79 -17.00 5.93 12.57
CA GLU A 79 -16.36 7.17 12.06
C GLU A 79 -14.92 6.91 11.56
N VAL A 80 -14.14 6.13 12.30
CA VAL A 80 -12.76 5.77 11.91
C VAL A 80 -12.74 4.96 10.61
N GLU A 81 -13.68 4.03 10.45
CA GLU A 81 -13.84 3.26 9.21
C GLU A 81 -14.28 4.15 8.05
N GLU A 82 -15.22 5.06 8.26
CA GLU A 82 -15.69 6.01 7.24
C GLU A 82 -14.54 6.89 6.72
N ILE A 83 -13.69 7.39 7.62
CA ILE A 83 -12.48 8.16 7.25
C ILE A 83 -11.51 7.30 6.43
N GLY A 84 -11.31 6.04 6.83
CA GLY A 84 -10.50 5.09 6.07
C GLY A 84 -11.04 4.86 4.65
N MET A 85 -12.37 4.72 4.52
CA MET A 85 -13.07 4.57 3.24
C MET A 85 -12.94 5.82 2.37
N TYR A 86 -13.15 7.02 2.93
CA TYR A 86 -13.02 8.27 2.20
C TYR A 86 -11.59 8.48 1.67
N LEU A 87 -10.57 8.19 2.48
CA LEU A 87 -9.18 8.34 2.05
C LEU A 87 -8.83 7.37 0.91
N MET A 88 -9.35 6.14 0.94
CA MET A 88 -9.24 5.22 -0.20
C MET A 88 -9.90 5.79 -1.46
N LEU A 89 -11.12 6.32 -1.36
CA LEU A 89 -11.83 6.90 -2.50
C LEU A 89 -11.07 8.09 -3.11
N VAL A 90 -10.53 8.99 -2.30
CA VAL A 90 -9.72 10.14 -2.76
C VAL A 90 -8.47 9.66 -3.51
N LEU A 91 -7.79 8.64 -3.01
CA LEU A 91 -6.59 8.09 -3.66
C LEU A 91 -6.91 7.36 -4.96
N TRP A 92 -8.04 6.64 -5.03
CA TRP A 92 -8.55 6.05 -6.25
C TRP A 92 -8.89 7.12 -7.28
N TYR A 93 -9.60 8.17 -6.88
CA TYR A 93 -9.96 9.28 -7.74
C TYR A 93 -8.73 10.03 -8.27
N ALA A 94 -7.75 10.32 -7.41
CA ALA A 94 -6.49 10.94 -7.83
C ALA A 94 -5.69 10.06 -8.80
N SER A 95 -5.68 8.74 -8.58
CA SER A 95 -5.01 7.78 -9.48
C SER A 95 -5.71 7.69 -10.83
N LEU A 96 -7.05 7.68 -10.85
CA LEU A 96 -7.86 7.74 -12.07
C LEU A 96 -7.64 9.05 -12.84
N TYR A 97 -7.62 10.19 -12.15
CA TYR A 97 -7.37 11.49 -12.76
C TYR A 97 -5.97 11.59 -13.37
N ALA A 98 -4.94 11.09 -12.69
CA ALA A 98 -3.57 11.04 -13.22
C ALA A 98 -3.38 10.04 -14.37
N PHE A 99 -4.35 9.15 -14.60
CA PHE A 99 -4.36 8.24 -15.75
C PHE A 99 -5.13 8.84 -16.94
N ILE A 100 -6.07 9.73 -16.66
CA ILE A 100 -6.90 10.42 -17.66
C ILE A 100 -6.19 11.67 -18.21
N PHE A 101 -5.33 12.33 -17.43
CA PHE A 101 -4.54 13.52 -17.80
C PHE A 101 -3.05 13.24 -17.86
#